data_AF-S4PBI5-F1
#
_entry.id   AF-S4PBI5-F1
#
_cell.length_a   1.000
_cell.length_b   1.000
_cell.length_c   1.000
_cell.angle_alpha   90.00
_cell.angle_beta   90.00
_cell.angle_gamma   90.00
#
_symmetry.space_group_name_H-M   'P 1'
#
loop_
_entity.id
_entity.type
_entity.pdbx_description
1 polymer ?
#
loop_
_entity_poly.entity_id
_entity_poly.type
_entity_poly.pdbx_seq_one_letter_code
_entity_poly.pdbx_strand_id
1 'polypeptide(L)'
;MEGHDGIGVDVRKRKIWDLYPDNIKLKEMTITPTNYHTISHGNWIIGNHSDELTPWIPVIAARSSYKCNFFLLPCCAYNLDGTKYQRHNSAKSQYSEYLEYIQKLCQEFGFETKIDRLKIPSTKRICLISQNRMYVE
;
A
#
# COMPACT_ATOMS: atom_id res chain seq x y z
N MET A 1 7.04 -8.49 17.20
CA MET A 1 8.17 -7.55 17.24
C MET A 1 7.59 -6.15 17.24
N GLU A 2 7.80 -5.41 18.31
CA GLU A 2 7.52 -3.98 18.40
C GLU A 2 8.86 -3.22 18.32
N GLY A 3 8.86 -1.92 18.01
CA GLY A 3 10.08 -1.09 18.00
C GLY A 3 10.73 -0.83 16.64
N HIS A 4 9.99 -0.96 15.53
CA HIS A 4 10.49 -0.54 14.22
C HIS A 4 10.40 0.99 14.06
N ASP A 5 11.51 1.63 13.67
CA ASP A 5 11.48 3.05 13.27
C ASP A 5 10.71 3.21 11.96
N GLY A 6 9.96 4.30 11.83
CA GLY A 6 9.04 4.50 10.73
C GLY A 6 8.56 5.94 10.63
N ILE A 7 8.01 6.27 9.46
CA ILE A 7 7.44 7.58 9.18
C ILE A 7 5.97 7.36 8.76
N GLY A 8 5.05 8.03 9.45
CA GLY A 8 3.65 8.10 9.03
C GLY A 8 3.46 9.28 8.08
N VAL A 9 2.78 9.05 6.95
CA VAL A 9 2.49 10.10 5.98
C VAL A 9 1.00 10.12 5.68
N ASP A 10 0.43 11.31 5.67
CA ASP A 10 -0.93 11.56 5.23
C ASP A 10 -0.95 12.88 4.45
N VAL A 11 -1.91 13.05 3.54
CA VAL A 11 -2.09 14.30 2.79
C VAL A 11 -2.58 15.44 3.68
N ARG A 12 -3.11 15.11 4.88
CA ARG A 12 -3.58 16.09 5.87
C ARG A 12 -3.22 15.64 7.29
N LYS A 13 -2.76 16.56 8.13
CA LYS A 13 -2.56 16.29 9.56
C LYS A 13 -3.88 15.86 10.21
N ARG A 14 -3.86 14.73 10.90
CA ARG A 14 -5.02 14.24 11.67
C ARG A 14 -4.98 14.81 13.09
N LYS A 15 -6.15 15.10 13.65
CA LYS A 15 -6.28 15.59 15.04
C LYS A 15 -5.64 14.67 16.08
N ILE A 16 -5.63 13.37 15.83
CA ILE A 16 -5.02 12.38 16.73
C ILE A 16 -3.49 12.50 16.79
N TRP A 17 -2.86 13.14 15.80
CA TRP A 17 -1.40 13.28 15.76
C TRP A 17 -0.87 14.07 16.95
N ASP A 18 -1.65 15.03 17.45
CA ASP A 18 -1.29 15.85 18.62
C ASP A 18 -1.29 15.05 19.94
N LEU A 19 -1.80 13.82 19.93
CA LEU A 19 -1.78 12.92 21.10
C LEU A 19 -0.55 12.01 21.14
N TYR A 20 0.21 11.94 20.04
CA TYR A 20 1.42 11.12 20.00
C TYR A 20 2.62 11.89 20.54
N PRO A 21 3.57 11.20 21.22
CA PRO A 21 4.80 11.84 21.68
C PRO A 21 5.71 12.25 20.51
N ASP A 22 6.57 13.24 20.76
CA ASP A 22 7.42 13.90 19.74
C ASP A 22 8.40 12.98 19.01
N ASN A 23 8.69 11.80 19.58
CA ASN A 23 9.54 10.80 18.94
C ASN A 23 8.85 10.08 17.76
N ILE A 24 7.53 10.23 17.59
CA ILE A 24 6.79 9.66 16.46
C ILE A 24 6.86 10.58 15.25
N LYS A 25 7.47 10.09 14.16
CA LYS A 25 7.69 10.88 12.94
C LYS A 25 6.45 10.85 12.05
N LEU A 26 5.70 11.95 12.00
CA LEU A 26 4.51 12.11 11.15
C LEU A 26 4.69 13.30 10.21
N LYS A 27 4.35 13.13 8.93
CA LYS A 27 4.49 14.17 7.89
C LYS A 27 3.17 14.38 7.15
N GLU A 28 2.72 15.63 7.10
CA GLU A 28 1.65 16.05 6.20
C GLU A 28 2.26 16.35 4.83
N MET A 29 2.06 15.46 3.86
CA MET A 29 2.54 15.65 2.48
C MET A 29 1.87 14.71 1.49
N THR A 30 1.83 15.10 0.22
CA THR A 30 1.45 14.23 -0.89
C THR A 30 2.65 13.41 -1.36
N ILE A 31 2.47 12.10 -1.53
CA ILE A 31 3.48 11.25 -2.16
C ILE A 31 3.33 11.32 -3.67
N THR A 32 4.45 11.58 -4.34
CA THR A 32 4.58 11.72 -5.78
C THR A 32 5.76 10.89 -6.28
N PRO A 33 5.82 10.58 -7.59
CA PRO A 33 6.98 9.90 -8.17
C PRO A 33 8.32 10.64 -7.91
N THR A 34 8.30 11.94 -7.65
CA THR A 34 9.49 12.76 -7.41
C THR A 34 9.88 12.88 -5.95
N ASN A 35 9.09 12.40 -4.98
CA ASN A 35 9.43 12.54 -3.56
C ASN A 35 9.32 11.26 -2.73
N TYR A 36 8.86 10.14 -3.30
CA TYR A 36 8.68 8.89 -2.56
C TYR A 36 9.98 8.40 -1.88
N HIS A 37 11.15 8.71 -2.45
CA HIS A 37 12.45 8.34 -1.90
C HIS A 37 12.75 9.02 -0.55
N THR A 38 12.08 10.14 -0.23
CA THR A 38 12.24 10.85 1.05
C THR A 38 11.59 10.12 2.24
N ILE A 39 10.79 9.08 1.94
CA ILE A 39 10.06 8.28 2.94
C ILE A 39 10.37 6.79 2.84
N SER A 40 11.11 6.35 1.81
CA SER A 40 11.29 4.93 1.49
C SER A 40 12.59 4.32 2.03
N HIS A 41 13.00 4.73 3.24
CA HIS A 41 14.19 4.19 3.91
C HIS A 41 13.91 2.87 4.66
N GLY A 42 12.64 2.52 4.83
CA GLY A 42 12.22 1.30 5.53
C GLY A 42 12.22 0.06 4.64
N ASN A 43 12.37 -1.11 5.27
CA ASN A 43 12.17 -2.40 4.59
C ASN A 43 10.69 -2.77 4.42
N TRP A 44 9.77 -1.95 4.93
CA TRP A 44 8.33 -2.19 4.88
C TRP A 44 7.57 -0.92 4.51
N ILE A 45 6.57 -1.07 3.64
CA ILE A 45 5.59 -0.03 3.31
C ILE A 45 4.21 -0.53 3.74
N ILE A 46 3.48 0.29 4.51
CA ILE A 46 2.12 -0.05 4.95
C ILE A 46 1.14 0.84 4.21
N GLY A 47 0.57 0.28 3.15
CA GLY A 47 -0.50 0.88 2.37
C GLY A 47 -1.86 0.67 3.04
N ASN A 48 -2.12 1.35 4.16
CA ASN A 48 -3.42 1.34 4.82
C ASN A 48 -4.27 2.51 4.32
N HIS A 49 -5.41 2.22 3.70
CA HIS A 49 -6.31 3.25 3.17
C HIS A 49 -5.59 4.25 2.26
N SER A 50 -4.78 3.73 1.33
CA SER A 50 -3.87 4.54 0.52
C SER A 50 -4.52 5.24 -0.67
N ASP A 51 -5.85 5.14 -0.82
CA ASP A 51 -6.60 5.80 -1.90
C ASP A 51 -5.94 5.60 -3.28
N GLU A 52 -5.60 6.69 -3.96
CA GLU A 52 -4.95 6.73 -5.28
C GLU A 52 -3.55 6.09 -5.29
N LEU A 53 -2.88 5.99 -4.14
CA LEU A 53 -1.57 5.33 -4.03
C LEU A 53 -1.68 3.80 -3.96
N THR A 54 -2.88 3.22 -3.80
CA THR A 54 -3.07 1.76 -3.71
C THR A 54 -2.31 0.99 -4.80
N PRO A 55 -2.45 1.29 -6.10
CA PRO A 55 -1.69 0.60 -7.15
C PRO A 55 -0.20 0.99 -7.18
N TRP A 56 0.18 2.13 -6.58
CA TRP A 56 1.56 2.59 -6.50
C TRP A 56 2.38 1.95 -5.38
N ILE A 57 1.76 1.39 -4.33
CA ILE A 57 2.48 0.73 -3.22
C ILE A 57 3.47 -0.34 -3.71
N PRO A 58 3.09 -1.33 -4.56
CA PRO A 58 4.06 -2.30 -5.07
C PRO A 58 5.16 -1.63 -5.91
N VAL A 59 4.83 -0.60 -6.69
CA VAL A 59 5.81 0.14 -7.51
C VAL A 59 6.85 0.82 -6.62
N ILE A 60 6.40 1.53 -5.59
CA ILE A 60 7.29 2.22 -4.64
C ILE A 60 8.17 1.20 -3.94
N ALA A 61 7.61 0.10 -3.43
CA ALA A 61 8.38 -0.95 -2.77
C ALA A 61 9.46 -1.56 -3.69
N ALA A 62 9.11 -1.86 -4.95
CA ALA A 62 10.06 -2.36 -5.95
C ALA A 62 11.22 -1.38 -6.21
N ARG A 63 10.92 -0.08 -6.24
CA ARG A 63 11.91 0.98 -6.48
C ARG A 63 12.71 1.38 -5.25
N SER A 64 12.28 0.97 -4.06
CA SER A 64 12.93 1.36 -2.79
C SER A 64 14.11 0.45 -2.47
N SER A 65 13.91 -0.87 -2.52
CA SER A 65 14.96 -1.86 -2.32
C SER A 65 14.44 -3.24 -2.75
N TYR A 66 15.35 -4.11 -3.20
CA TYR A 66 15.05 -5.52 -3.46
C TYR A 66 14.40 -6.20 -2.24
N LYS A 67 14.86 -5.87 -1.03
CA LYS A 67 14.36 -6.44 0.25
C LYS A 67 13.15 -5.70 0.82
N CYS A 68 12.67 -4.65 0.16
CA CYS A 68 11.50 -3.90 0.63
C CYS A 68 10.22 -4.71 0.39
N ASN A 69 9.47 -4.92 1.45
CA ASN A 69 8.17 -5.57 1.46
C ASN A 69 7.04 -4.57 1.72
N PHE A 70 5.80 -5.01 1.55
CA PHE A 70 4.64 -4.19 1.83
C PHE A 70 3.48 -4.98 2.40
N PHE A 71 2.66 -4.25 3.14
CA PHE A 71 1.28 -4.58 3.45
C PHE A 71 0.38 -3.63 2.65
N LEU A 72 -0.65 -4.16 1.99
CA LEU A 72 -1.57 -3.36 1.19
C LEU A 72 -3.01 -3.73 1.50
N LEU A 73 -3.80 -2.76 1.95
CA LEU A 73 -5.25 -2.88 2.10
C LEU A 73 -5.94 -2.09 0.96
N PRO A 74 -6.27 -2.74 -0.17
CA PRO A 74 -6.85 -2.07 -1.34
C PRO A 74 -8.34 -1.77 -1.13
N CYS A 75 -8.65 -0.74 -0.34
CA CYS A 75 -10.03 -0.33 -0.08
C CYS A 75 -10.58 0.68 -1.09
N CYS A 76 -9.75 1.31 -1.91
CA CYS A 76 -10.17 2.32 -2.88
C CYS A 76 -9.71 1.91 -4.28
N ALA A 77 -10.68 1.82 -5.20
CA ALA A 77 -10.46 1.25 -6.52
C ALA A 77 -9.98 2.32 -7.51
N TYR A 78 -8.67 2.37 -7.71
CA TYR A 78 -7.98 3.33 -8.56
C TYR A 78 -6.98 2.64 -9.47
N ASN A 79 -6.79 3.21 -10.65
CA ASN A 79 -5.77 2.83 -11.61
C ASN A 79 -4.45 3.60 -11.32
N LEU A 80 -3.35 3.16 -11.93
CA LEU A 80 -2.05 3.84 -11.82
C LEU A 80 -2.08 5.30 -12.30
N ASP A 81 -2.96 5.64 -13.24
CA ASP A 81 -3.14 7.01 -13.76
C ASP A 81 -4.00 7.90 -12.84
N GLY A 82 -4.44 7.39 -11.68
CA GLY A 82 -5.30 8.10 -10.74
C GLY A 82 -6.80 8.08 -11.10
N THR A 83 -7.19 7.46 -12.21
CA THR A 83 -8.61 7.30 -12.56
C THR A 83 -9.28 6.21 -11.72
N LYS A 84 -10.61 6.27 -11.58
CA LYS A 84 -11.37 5.24 -10.86
C LYS A 84 -11.39 3.94 -11.66
N TYR A 85 -11.04 2.83 -11.01
CA TYR A 85 -11.09 1.51 -11.62
C TYR A 85 -12.53 1.15 -12.04
N GLN A 86 -12.68 0.80 -13.31
CA GLN A 86 -13.96 0.38 -13.88
C GLN A 86 -14.01 -1.15 -13.94
N ARG A 87 -15.14 -1.70 -13.49
CA ARG A 87 -15.34 -3.15 -13.49
C ARG A 87 -15.53 -3.66 -14.92
N HIS A 88 -14.88 -4.76 -15.27
CA HIS A 88 -14.98 -5.39 -16.58
C HIS A 88 -15.86 -6.64 -16.58
N ASN A 89 -15.84 -7.43 -15.50
CA ASN A 89 -16.63 -8.65 -15.36
C ASN A 89 -17.85 -8.43 -14.47
N SER A 90 -19.05 -8.45 -15.07
CA SER A 90 -20.31 -8.29 -14.34
C SER A 90 -20.61 -9.41 -13.34
N ALA A 91 -20.02 -10.60 -13.51
CA ALA A 91 -20.17 -11.73 -12.59
C ALA A 91 -19.37 -11.56 -11.29
N LYS A 92 -18.40 -10.64 -11.23
CA LYS A 92 -17.62 -10.34 -10.03
C LYS A 92 -18.10 -9.05 -9.37
N SER A 93 -17.92 -8.94 -8.06
CA SER A 93 -18.03 -7.62 -7.41
C SER A 93 -16.85 -6.75 -7.83
N GLN A 94 -17.04 -5.42 -7.88
CA GLN A 94 -15.93 -4.50 -8.17
C GLN A 94 -14.74 -4.73 -7.21
N TYR A 95 -15.02 -5.04 -5.94
CA TYR A 95 -13.98 -5.28 -4.96
C TYR A 95 -13.20 -6.58 -5.24
N SER A 96 -13.88 -7.67 -5.59
CA SER A 96 -13.22 -8.94 -5.92
C SER A 96 -12.35 -8.82 -7.16
N GLU A 97 -12.86 -8.18 -8.21
CA GLU A 97 -12.09 -7.99 -9.44
C GLU A 97 -10.90 -7.03 -9.21
N TYR A 98 -11.09 -5.98 -8.41
CA TYR A 98 -10.01 -5.07 -8.07
C TYR A 98 -8.91 -5.74 -7.24
N LEU A 99 -9.25 -6.67 -6.33
CA LEU A 99 -8.25 -7.47 -5.62
C LEU A 99 -7.39 -8.30 -6.57
N GLU A 100 -8.00 -8.92 -7.58
CA GLU A 100 -7.29 -9.69 -8.60
C GLU A 100 -6.40 -8.78 -9.46
N TYR A 101 -6.90 -7.59 -9.84
CA TYR A 101 -6.11 -6.58 -10.55
C TYR A 101 -4.86 -6.19 -9.75
N ILE A 102 -5.01 -5.85 -8.47
CA ILE A 102 -3.88 -5.49 -7.60
C ILE A 102 -2.94 -6.68 -7.40
N GLN A 103 -3.45 -7.90 -7.25
CA GLN A 103 -2.60 -9.09 -7.14
C GLN A 103 -1.76 -9.31 -8.40
N LYS A 104 -2.36 -9.18 -9.59
CA LYS A 104 -1.67 -9.26 -10.87
C LYS A 104 -0.61 -8.17 -10.99
N LEU A 105 -0.93 -6.95 -10.59
CA LEU A 105 0.02 -5.84 -10.58
C LEU A 105 1.24 -6.15 -9.68
N CYS A 106 1.01 -6.68 -8.48
CA CYS A 106 2.10 -7.10 -7.59
C CYS A 106 3.01 -8.15 -8.26
N GLN A 107 2.43 -9.12 -8.97
CA GLN A 107 3.18 -10.13 -9.72
C GLN A 107 3.98 -9.51 -10.88
N GLU A 108 3.41 -8.56 -11.61
CA GLU A 108 4.10 -7.83 -12.69
C GLU A 108 5.32 -7.05 -12.15
N PHE A 109 5.24 -6.51 -10.93
CA PHE A 109 6.37 -5.89 -10.22
C PHE A 109 7.25 -6.90 -9.45
N GLY A 110 7.10 -8.19 -9.76
CA GLY A 110 7.96 -9.27 -9.29
C GLY A 110 7.81 -9.61 -7.83
N PHE A 111 6.66 -9.36 -7.22
CA PHE A 111 6.35 -9.78 -5.86
C PHE A 111 5.52 -11.05 -5.81
N GLU A 112 5.90 -11.95 -4.92
CA GLU A 112 5.01 -12.96 -4.39
C GLU A 112 4.18 -12.35 -3.25
N THR A 113 2.85 -12.43 -3.34
CA THR A 113 1.95 -11.88 -2.32
C THR A 113 1.05 -12.95 -1.71
N LYS A 114 0.95 -12.94 -0.38
CA LYS A 114 -0.08 -13.66 0.37
C LYS A 114 -1.31 -12.80 0.56
N ILE A 115 -2.47 -13.45 0.59
CA ILE A 115 -3.75 -12.81 0.90
C ILE A 115 -4.11 -13.15 2.33
N ASP A 116 -4.53 -12.15 3.10
CA ASP A 116 -5.09 -12.34 4.44
C ASP A 116 -6.38 -11.51 4.60
N ARG A 117 -7.20 -11.89 5.58
CA ARG A 117 -8.47 -11.24 5.91
C ARG A 117 -8.41 -10.64 7.30
N LEU A 118 -8.41 -9.30 7.35
CA LEU A 118 -8.38 -8.53 8.59
C LEU A 118 -9.68 -8.67 9.39
N LYS A 119 -9.54 -8.71 10.72
CA LYS A 119 -10.66 -8.66 11.68
C LYS A 119 -11.11 -7.21 11.93
N ILE A 120 -11.62 -6.56 10.90
CA ILE A 120 -12.14 -5.18 10.95
C ILE A 120 -13.63 -5.14 10.52
N PRO A 121 -14.41 -4.17 11.00
CA PRO A 121 -15.83 -4.00 10.64
C PRO A 121 -16.00 -3.33 9.26
N SER A 122 -15.31 -3.84 8.24
CA SER A 122 -15.37 -3.37 6.86
C SER A 122 -15.67 -4.52 5.91
N THR A 123 -16.37 -4.23 4.81
CA THR A 123 -16.50 -5.16 3.68
C THR A 123 -15.20 -5.26 2.88
N LYS A 124 -14.37 -4.21 2.93
CA LYS A 124 -13.05 -4.13 2.30
C LYS A 124 -11.96 -4.44 3.31
N ARG A 125 -11.79 -5.74 3.59
CA ARG A 125 -10.95 -6.27 4.69
C ARG A 125 -9.93 -7.31 4.24
N ILE A 126 -9.81 -7.56 2.94
CA ILE A 126 -8.79 -8.42 2.37
C ILE A 126 -7.56 -7.57 2.09
N CYS A 127 -6.40 -7.99 2.60
CA CYS A 127 -5.12 -7.36 2.35
C CYS A 127 -4.17 -8.29 1.59
N LEU A 128 -3.19 -7.69 0.92
CA LEU A 128 -2.08 -8.38 0.28
C LEU A 128 -0.81 -8.07 1.06
N ILE A 129 -0.02 -9.11 1.34
CA ILE A 129 1.25 -9.03 2.08
C ILE A 129 2.33 -9.58 1.16
N SER A 130 3.32 -8.78 0.80
CA SER A 130 4.45 -9.29 0.02
C SER A 130 5.38 -10.12 0.91
N GLN A 131 5.97 -11.16 0.32
CA GLN A 131 6.94 -12.00 1.02
C GLN A 131 8.33 -11.89 0.41
N ASN A 132 8.43 -12.26 -0.87
CA ASN A 132 9.68 -12.41 -1.59
C ASN A 132 9.58 -11.82 -2.99
N ARG A 133 10.73 -11.63 -3.60
CA ARG A 133 10.86 -11.38 -5.03
C ARG A 133 10.73 -12.70 -5.79
N MET A 134 10.07 -12.65 -6.94
CA MET A 134 9.97 -13.78 -7.86
C MET A 134 11.18 -13.91 -8.79
N TYR A 135 12.19 -13.05 -8.62
CA TYR A 135 13.43 -12.99 -9.38
C TYR A 135 14.60 -12.80 -8.41
N VAL A 136 15.82 -13.11 -8.85
CA VAL A 136 17.05 -12.98 -8.04
C VAL A 136 17.55 -11.53 -7.98
N GLU A 137 18.29 -11.18 -6.92
CA GLU A 137 18.87 -9.84 -6.70
C GLU A 137 19.89 -9.43 -7.78
#